data_AF-A0A1Y3WSB6-F1
#
_entry.id   AF-A0A1Y3WSB6-F1
#
_cell.length_a   1.000
_cell.length_b   1.000
_cell.length_c   1.000
_cell.angle_alpha   90.00
_cell.angle_beta   90.00
_cell.angle_gamma   90.00
#
_symmetry.space_group_name_H-M   'P 1'
#
loop_
_entity.id
_entity.type
_entity.pdbx_description
1 polymer ?
#
loop_
_entity_poly.entity_id
_entity_poly.type
_entity_poly.pdbx_seq_one_letter_code
_entity_poly.pdbx_strand_id
1 'polypeptide(L)'
;MDTVLIRERYKVVQVLWSEPDYALVEAVDIQERETPSRLINLYEGRLLHRYGRICADIRPEECPAFRGMFLCGDTLAVVFDSCGGAEIDQVFYKGDQWCWQDRLDYAELVLHQALQLANLPMEVACAAMLSENVRIDTTQRQVQLRYMLRPLPEMNPRELALLAGDQVKKILPRRRTALEAEWAFRDELEQGLFHSVVALYARWREAQRDIWQQQEEFEAKNLVSRGLTLLKIWLKRWKTRRERL
;
A
#
# COMPACT_ATOMS: atom_id res chain seq x y z
N MET A 1 -33.34 -11.37 -7.87
CA MET A 1 -32.16 -11.53 -6.99
C MET A 1 -32.61 -11.10 -5.61
N ASP A 2 -32.65 -12.04 -4.67
CA ASP A 2 -33.00 -11.73 -3.29
C ASP A 2 -31.94 -10.81 -2.70
N THR A 3 -32.38 -9.72 -2.07
CA THR A 3 -31.47 -8.73 -1.49
C THR A 3 -30.91 -9.30 -0.20
N VAL A 4 -29.60 -9.54 -0.15
CA VAL A 4 -28.93 -9.98 1.08
C VAL A 4 -28.73 -8.77 1.99
N LEU A 5 -29.37 -8.81 3.17
CA LEU A 5 -29.20 -7.83 4.23
C LEU A 5 -28.32 -8.43 5.33
N ILE A 6 -27.29 -7.69 5.71
CA ILE A 6 -26.47 -8.03 6.89
C ILE A 6 -26.97 -7.15 8.04
N ARG A 7 -27.45 -7.81 9.10
CA ARG A 7 -27.97 -7.17 10.33
C ARG A 7 -29.06 -6.12 10.08
N GLU A 8 -29.89 -6.31 9.04
CA GLU A 8 -30.96 -5.37 8.66
C GLU A 8 -30.51 -3.90 8.43
N ARG A 9 -29.19 -3.68 8.32
CA ARG A 9 -28.56 -2.34 8.18
C ARG A 9 -27.76 -2.24 6.90
N TYR A 10 -27.01 -3.28 6.55
CA TYR A 10 -26.14 -3.24 5.37
C TYR A 10 -26.79 -4.00 4.23
N LYS A 11 -27.11 -3.30 3.16
CA LYS A 11 -27.60 -3.91 1.92
C LYS A 11 -26.41 -4.22 1.02
N VAL A 12 -26.15 -5.51 0.80
CA VAL A 12 -25.04 -5.96 -0.06
C VAL A 12 -25.29 -5.49 -1.50
N VAL A 13 -24.30 -4.80 -2.05
CA VAL A 13 -24.28 -4.33 -3.45
C VAL A 13 -23.56 -5.34 -4.31
N GLN A 14 -22.37 -5.77 -3.89
CA GLN A 14 -21.56 -6.74 -4.62
C GLN A 14 -20.64 -7.55 -3.69
N VAL A 15 -20.36 -8.78 -4.09
CA VAL A 15 -19.31 -9.61 -3.49
C VAL A 15 -18.03 -9.33 -4.28
N LEU A 16 -17.00 -8.83 -3.60
CA LEU A 16 -15.73 -8.43 -4.19
C LEU A 16 -14.72 -9.57 -4.20
N TRP A 17 -14.76 -10.40 -3.15
CA TRP A 17 -13.90 -11.55 -2.98
C TRP A 17 -14.62 -12.62 -2.17
N SER A 18 -14.33 -13.89 -2.46
CA SER A 18 -14.88 -15.03 -1.72
C SER A 18 -13.90 -16.20 -1.78
N GLU A 19 -13.58 -16.73 -0.60
CA GLU A 19 -12.78 -17.93 -0.39
C GLU A 19 -13.31 -18.68 0.85
N PRO A 20 -12.88 -19.93 1.12
CA PRO A 20 -13.36 -20.66 2.29
C PRO A 20 -13.16 -19.87 3.59
N ASP A 21 -14.20 -19.78 4.41
CA ASP A 21 -14.26 -19.05 5.68
C ASP A 21 -14.03 -17.52 5.61
N TYR A 22 -13.89 -16.93 4.41
CA TYR A 22 -13.69 -15.48 4.23
C TYR A 22 -14.39 -14.92 2.99
N ALA A 23 -15.11 -13.81 3.15
CA ALA A 23 -15.61 -13.03 2.02
C ALA A 23 -15.44 -11.53 2.26
N LEU A 24 -15.21 -10.79 1.17
CA LEU A 24 -15.31 -9.34 1.17
C LEU A 24 -16.54 -8.93 0.37
N VAL A 25 -17.40 -8.13 0.99
CA VAL A 25 -18.56 -7.55 0.33
C VAL A 25 -18.54 -6.03 0.41
N GLU A 26 -19.04 -5.39 -0.64
CA GLU A 26 -19.42 -3.99 -0.61
C GLU A 26 -20.90 -3.89 -0.32
N ALA A 27 -21.27 -3.03 0.63
CA ALA A 27 -22.64 -2.82 1.05
C ALA A 27 -22.91 -1.34 1.30
N VAL A 28 -24.17 -0.92 1.15
CA VAL A 28 -24.61 0.41 1.58
C VAL A 28 -25.23 0.35 2.96
N ASP A 29 -24.92 1.34 3.79
CA ASP A 29 -25.51 1.47 5.12
C ASP A 29 -26.86 2.20 5.04
N ILE A 30 -27.96 1.46 5.09
CA ILE A 30 -29.30 2.02 4.86
C ILE A 30 -29.88 2.78 6.06
N GLN A 31 -29.20 2.72 7.22
CA GLN A 31 -29.64 3.44 8.42
C GLN A 31 -29.04 4.84 8.50
N GLU A 32 -28.00 5.13 7.72
CA GLU A 32 -27.42 6.46 7.62
C GLU A 32 -28.03 7.27 6.48
N ARG A 33 -28.21 8.57 6.69
CA ARG A 33 -28.92 9.47 5.78
C ARG A 33 -28.33 9.51 4.38
N GLU A 34 -27.00 9.47 4.27
CA GLU A 34 -26.27 9.54 3.00
C GLU A 34 -26.09 8.16 2.35
N THR A 35 -26.53 7.09 3.01
CA THR A 35 -26.37 5.70 2.54
C THR A 35 -24.94 5.37 2.07
N PRO A 36 -23.91 5.65 2.90
CA PRO A 36 -22.52 5.51 2.49
C PRO A 36 -22.19 4.06 2.11
N SER A 37 -21.30 3.91 1.12
CA SER A 37 -20.71 2.62 0.78
C SER A 37 -19.71 2.19 1.87
N ARG A 38 -19.79 0.93 2.27
CA ARG A 38 -18.96 0.28 3.29
C ARG A 38 -18.37 -1.01 2.72
N LEU A 39 -17.18 -1.33 3.20
CA LEU A 39 -16.54 -2.62 2.98
C LEU A 39 -16.73 -3.49 4.22
N ILE A 40 -17.23 -4.71 4.02
CA ILE A 40 -17.50 -5.65 5.10
C ILE A 40 -16.69 -6.92 4.85
N ASN A 41 -15.74 -7.18 5.74
CA ASN A 41 -14.99 -8.43 5.81
C ASN A 41 -15.80 -9.42 6.64
N LEU A 42 -16.15 -10.56 6.05
CA LEU A 42 -16.92 -11.62 6.66
C LEU A 42 -15.99 -12.80 6.96
N TYR A 43 -15.95 -13.24 8.22
CA TYR A 43 -15.14 -14.37 8.66
C TYR A 43 -16.01 -15.44 9.31
N GLU A 44 -15.77 -16.69 8.94
CA GLU A 44 -16.49 -17.86 9.45
C GLU A 44 -15.51 -18.88 10.05
N GLY A 45 -16.05 -19.96 10.62
CA GLY A 45 -15.27 -21.10 11.09
C GLY A 45 -14.13 -20.70 12.03
N ARG A 46 -12.90 -21.12 11.68
CA ARG A 46 -11.71 -20.82 12.51
C ARG A 46 -11.26 -19.37 12.42
N LEU A 47 -11.57 -18.69 11.31
CA LEU A 47 -11.17 -17.29 11.11
C LEU A 47 -11.97 -16.35 11.99
N LEU A 48 -13.24 -16.67 12.28
CA LEU A 48 -14.11 -15.90 13.17
C LEU A 48 -13.43 -15.59 14.50
N HIS A 49 -12.94 -16.60 15.22
CA HIS A 49 -12.34 -16.39 16.54
C HIS A 49 -11.02 -15.63 16.47
N ARG A 50 -10.21 -15.92 15.44
CA ARG A 50 -8.91 -15.27 15.27
C ARG A 50 -9.08 -13.78 14.95
N TYR A 51 -9.89 -13.45 13.95
CA TYR A 51 -10.11 -12.08 13.51
C TYR A 51 -10.98 -11.30 14.48
N GLY A 52 -11.87 -11.94 15.24
CA GLY A 52 -12.61 -11.30 16.32
C GLY A 52 -11.67 -10.73 17.40
N ARG A 53 -10.63 -11.47 17.77
CA ARG A 53 -9.60 -10.97 18.71
C ARG A 53 -8.73 -9.89 18.07
N ILE A 54 -8.21 -10.12 16.86
CA ILE A 54 -7.33 -9.17 16.17
C ILE A 54 -8.05 -7.83 15.98
N CYS A 55 -9.28 -7.84 15.48
CA CYS A 55 -10.01 -6.61 15.20
C CYS A 55 -10.50 -5.90 16.48
N ALA A 56 -10.63 -6.61 17.61
CA ALA A 56 -10.98 -6.00 18.90
C ALA A 56 -9.91 -5.04 19.42
N ASP A 57 -8.65 -5.24 19.00
CA ASP A 57 -7.53 -4.39 19.37
C ASP A 57 -7.42 -3.12 18.48
N ILE A 58 -8.26 -3.00 17.44
CA ILE A 58 -8.28 -1.81 16.56
C ILE A 58 -8.93 -0.64 17.29
N ARG A 59 -8.13 0.39 17.56
CA ARG A 59 -8.61 1.66 18.11
C ARG A 59 -9.11 2.59 16.99
N PRO A 60 -10.32 3.16 17.08
CA PRO A 60 -10.86 4.07 16.06
C PRO A 60 -9.99 5.31 15.81
N GLU A 61 -9.23 5.77 16.81
CA GLU A 61 -8.31 6.90 16.66
C GLU A 61 -7.10 6.55 15.77
N GLU A 62 -6.71 5.28 15.72
CA GLU A 62 -5.57 4.77 14.95
C GLU A 62 -5.99 4.28 13.56
N CYS A 63 -7.25 3.87 13.40
CA CYS A 63 -7.84 3.51 12.11
C CYS A 63 -9.18 4.25 11.90
N PRO A 64 -9.17 5.48 11.35
CA PRO A 64 -10.40 6.26 11.15
C PRO A 64 -11.42 5.61 10.20
N ALA A 65 -10.95 4.72 9.32
CA ALA A 65 -11.79 3.96 8.41
C ALA A 65 -12.56 2.84 9.11
N PHE A 66 -12.14 2.40 10.31
CA PHE A 66 -12.80 1.32 11.03
C PHE A 66 -14.12 1.79 11.66
N ARG A 67 -15.21 1.06 11.37
CA ARG A 67 -16.56 1.38 11.86
C ARG A 67 -17.07 0.43 12.94
N GLY A 68 -16.39 -0.69 13.13
CA GLY A 68 -16.70 -1.66 14.17
C GLY A 68 -16.82 -3.07 13.61
N MET A 69 -17.17 -3.98 14.51
CA MET A 69 -17.44 -5.37 14.16
C MET A 69 -18.67 -5.88 14.92
N PHE A 70 -19.30 -6.92 14.41
CA PHE A 70 -20.41 -7.60 15.07
C PHE A 70 -20.57 -9.03 14.55
N LEU A 71 -21.26 -9.87 15.32
CA LEU A 71 -21.66 -11.20 14.88
C LEU A 71 -23.00 -11.13 14.16
N CYS A 72 -23.11 -11.87 13.05
CA CYS A 72 -24.33 -12.08 12.28
C CYS A 72 -24.52 -13.59 12.10
N GLY A 73 -25.23 -14.22 13.06
CA GLY A 73 -25.24 -15.68 13.17
C GLY A 73 -23.84 -16.21 13.49
N ASP A 74 -23.34 -17.14 12.69
CA ASP A 74 -22.03 -17.78 12.84
C ASP A 74 -20.92 -17.09 12.03
N THR A 75 -21.17 -15.85 11.59
CA THR A 75 -20.23 -15.04 10.80
C THR A 75 -19.86 -13.76 11.55
N LEU A 76 -18.57 -13.47 11.67
CA LEU A 76 -18.07 -12.17 12.13
C LEU A 76 -18.01 -11.20 10.95
N ALA A 77 -18.70 -10.07 11.08
CA ALA A 77 -18.63 -8.97 10.14
C ALA A 77 -17.76 -7.85 10.71
N VAL A 78 -16.73 -7.42 9.96
CA VAL A 78 -15.83 -6.32 10.30
C VAL A 78 -15.97 -5.23 9.24
N VAL A 79 -16.39 -4.03 9.66
CA VAL A 79 -16.84 -2.96 8.77
C VAL A 79 -15.82 -1.83 8.69
N PHE A 80 -15.50 -1.44 7.46
CA PHE A 80 -14.66 -0.29 7.13
C PHE A 80 -15.34 0.65 6.14
N ASP A 81 -14.85 1.88 6.08
CA ASP A 81 -15.16 2.79 4.99
C ASP A 81 -14.71 2.24 3.65
N SER A 82 -15.53 2.47 2.62
CA SER A 82 -15.07 2.32 1.25
C SER A 82 -14.18 3.50 0.88
N CYS A 83 -13.20 3.27 0.00
CA CYS A 83 -12.31 4.30 -0.51
C CYS A 83 -12.32 4.33 -2.04
N GLY A 84 -12.01 5.49 -2.61
CA GLY A 84 -11.93 5.69 -4.05
C GLY A 84 -10.54 5.41 -4.61
N GLY A 85 -10.32 5.82 -5.86
CA GLY A 85 -9.01 5.76 -6.51
C GLY A 85 -8.73 4.47 -7.27
N ALA A 86 -7.70 4.53 -8.12
CA ALA A 86 -7.21 3.39 -8.88
C ALA A 86 -6.15 2.62 -8.09
N GLU A 87 -5.98 1.33 -8.37
CA GLU A 87 -4.93 0.53 -7.72
C GLU A 87 -3.55 1.06 -8.07
N ILE A 88 -2.63 1.03 -7.09
CA ILE A 88 -1.24 1.44 -7.30
C ILE A 88 -0.61 0.77 -8.53
N ASP A 89 -0.93 -0.51 -8.76
CA ASP A 89 -0.43 -1.26 -9.90
C ASP A 89 -0.92 -0.70 -11.24
N GLN A 90 -2.15 -0.18 -11.29
CA GLN A 90 -2.74 0.43 -12.48
C GLN A 90 -2.19 1.84 -12.71
N VAL A 91 -1.99 2.60 -11.64
CA VAL A 91 -1.53 4.00 -11.67
C VAL A 91 -0.06 4.11 -12.10
N PHE A 92 0.76 3.19 -11.64
CA PHE A 92 2.18 3.10 -12.00
C PHE A 92 2.48 1.96 -12.98
N TYR A 93 1.44 1.39 -13.61
CA TYR A 93 1.60 0.37 -14.66
C TYR A 93 2.41 0.94 -15.83
N LYS A 94 3.51 0.26 -16.19
CA LYS A 94 4.30 0.40 -17.43
C LYS A 94 4.14 1.75 -18.18
N GLY A 95 4.54 2.85 -17.55
CA GLY A 95 4.46 4.17 -18.18
C GLY A 95 5.37 5.22 -17.51
N ASP A 96 5.88 6.14 -18.34
CA ASP A 96 6.70 7.28 -17.95
C ASP A 96 5.90 8.58 -17.80
N GLN A 97 4.58 8.46 -17.58
CA GLN A 97 3.67 9.62 -17.49
C GLN A 97 3.94 10.50 -16.26
N TRP A 98 4.53 9.91 -15.22
CA TRP A 98 4.87 10.60 -13.98
C TRP A 98 6.30 11.09 -14.00
N CYS A 99 6.49 12.39 -13.76
CA CYS A 99 7.81 12.99 -13.54
C CYS A 99 8.44 12.44 -12.24
N TRP A 100 9.74 12.71 -12.05
CA TRP A 100 10.45 12.18 -10.89
C TRP A 100 9.95 12.82 -9.58
N GLN A 101 9.57 14.11 -9.59
CA GLN A 101 9.04 14.79 -8.40
C GLN A 101 7.75 14.13 -7.92
N ASP A 102 6.79 13.91 -8.82
CA ASP A 102 5.53 13.25 -8.49
C ASP A 102 5.75 11.85 -7.92
N ARG A 103 6.72 11.11 -8.47
CA ARG A 103 7.06 9.77 -7.96
C ARG A 103 7.62 9.82 -6.54
N LEU A 104 8.49 10.79 -6.23
CA LEU A 104 8.98 10.95 -4.86
C LEU A 104 7.85 11.35 -3.91
N ASP A 105 6.96 12.25 -4.33
CA ASP A 105 5.83 12.69 -3.52
C ASP A 105 4.85 11.53 -3.25
N TYR A 106 4.53 10.70 -4.25
CA TYR A 106 3.70 9.51 -4.03
C TYR A 106 4.41 8.43 -3.18
N ALA A 107 5.72 8.25 -3.33
CA ALA A 107 6.47 7.33 -2.48
C ALA A 107 6.43 7.77 -1.01
N GLU A 108 6.57 9.07 -0.75
CA GLU A 108 6.41 9.65 0.58
C GLU A 108 4.98 9.41 1.12
N LEU A 109 3.94 9.66 0.31
CA LEU A 109 2.55 9.42 0.72
C LEU A 109 2.28 7.95 1.06
N VAL A 110 2.80 7.01 0.27
CA VAL A 110 2.67 5.57 0.56
C VAL A 110 3.38 5.20 1.86
N LEU A 111 4.60 5.68 2.07
CA LEU A 111 5.34 5.36 3.29
C LEU A 111 4.72 6.01 4.53
N HIS A 112 4.12 7.19 4.39
CA HIS A 112 3.34 7.82 5.44
C HIS A 112 2.09 7.00 5.80
N GLN A 113 1.37 6.48 4.80
CA GLN A 113 0.27 5.53 5.05
C GLN A 113 0.76 4.27 5.77
N ALA A 114 1.90 3.71 5.35
CA ALA A 114 2.49 2.55 6.02
C ALA A 114 2.87 2.84 7.49
N LEU A 115 3.34 4.05 7.80
CA LEU A 115 3.61 4.46 9.19
C LEU A 115 2.34 4.53 10.03
N GLN A 116 1.24 5.03 9.47
CA GLN A 116 -0.05 5.08 10.17
C GLN A 116 -0.55 3.67 10.53
N LEU A 117 -0.26 2.68 9.68
CA LEU A 117 -0.60 1.27 9.94
C LEU A 117 0.28 0.61 11.01
N ALA A 118 1.43 1.18 11.38
CA ALA A 118 2.38 0.52 12.28
C ALA A 118 1.82 0.26 13.69
N ASN A 119 0.78 1.00 14.10
CA ASN A 119 0.11 0.84 15.39
C ASN A 119 -1.07 -0.15 15.33
N LEU A 120 -1.49 -0.58 14.15
CA LEU A 120 -2.57 -1.56 14.01
C LEU A 120 -2.04 -2.99 14.23
N PRO A 121 -2.91 -3.97 14.49
CA PRO A 121 -2.52 -5.37 14.47
C PRO A 121 -1.85 -5.72 13.13
N MET A 122 -0.73 -6.46 13.16
CA MET A 122 0.11 -6.68 11.97
C MET A 122 -0.61 -7.41 10.85
N GLU A 123 -1.55 -8.30 11.16
CA GLU A 123 -2.41 -8.94 10.15
C GLU A 123 -3.28 -7.93 9.39
N VAL A 124 -3.78 -6.91 10.08
CA VAL A 124 -4.60 -5.84 9.50
C VAL A 124 -3.71 -4.91 8.68
N ALA A 125 -2.59 -4.48 9.25
CA ALA A 125 -1.64 -3.59 8.62
C ALA A 125 -1.06 -4.19 7.32
N CYS A 126 -0.60 -5.44 7.37
CA CYS A 126 -0.03 -6.10 6.21
C CYS A 126 -1.09 -6.34 5.13
N ALA A 127 -2.29 -6.78 5.50
CA ALA A 127 -3.37 -6.94 4.53
C ALA A 127 -3.72 -5.60 3.86
N ALA A 128 -3.84 -4.52 4.61
CA ALA A 128 -4.10 -3.18 4.06
C ALA A 128 -2.98 -2.67 3.12
N MET A 129 -1.74 -3.12 3.30
CA MET A 129 -0.59 -2.75 2.45
C MET A 129 -0.42 -3.66 1.21
N LEU A 130 -1.33 -4.60 0.98
CA LEU A 130 -1.37 -5.35 -0.28
C LEU A 130 -1.68 -4.42 -1.46
N SER A 131 -1.17 -4.78 -2.63
CA SER A 131 -1.25 -3.96 -3.85
C SER A 131 -2.68 -3.58 -4.26
N GLU A 132 -3.60 -4.54 -4.11
CA GLU A 132 -5.03 -4.39 -4.37
C GLU A 132 -5.71 -3.41 -3.40
N ASN A 133 -5.08 -3.16 -2.26
CA ASN A 133 -5.58 -2.30 -1.21
C ASN A 133 -5.02 -0.89 -1.24
N VAL A 134 -3.83 -0.69 -1.81
CA VAL A 134 -3.26 0.65 -1.98
C VAL A 134 -3.91 1.34 -3.17
N ARG A 135 -4.77 2.31 -2.89
CA ARG A 135 -5.52 3.10 -3.87
C ARG A 135 -4.94 4.51 -3.98
N ILE A 136 -4.87 5.01 -5.20
CA ILE A 136 -4.34 6.35 -5.50
C ILE A 136 -5.44 7.17 -6.14
N ASP A 137 -5.78 8.27 -5.48
CA ASP A 137 -6.57 9.34 -6.06
C ASP A 137 -5.60 10.37 -6.65
N THR A 138 -5.48 10.36 -7.97
CA THR A 138 -4.62 11.30 -8.71
C THR A 138 -5.20 12.71 -8.75
N THR A 139 -6.51 12.88 -8.55
CA THR A 139 -7.19 14.18 -8.57
C THR A 139 -6.96 14.92 -7.27
N GLN A 140 -7.09 14.22 -6.14
CA GLN A 140 -6.85 14.78 -4.81
C GLN A 140 -5.40 14.64 -4.34
N ARG A 141 -4.56 13.92 -5.11
CA ARG A 141 -3.17 13.59 -4.78
C ARG A 141 -3.05 12.90 -3.42
N GLN A 142 -3.84 11.84 -3.23
CA GLN A 142 -3.91 11.09 -1.99
C GLN A 142 -3.65 9.61 -2.22
N VAL A 143 -3.09 8.96 -1.20
CA VAL A 143 -3.03 7.51 -1.08
C VAL A 143 -4.03 7.11 -0.01
N GLN A 144 -4.95 6.22 -0.38
CA GLN A 144 -5.97 5.67 0.49
C GLN A 144 -5.81 4.15 0.57
N LEU A 145 -6.28 3.57 1.67
CA LEU A 145 -6.21 2.13 1.90
C LEU A 145 -7.61 1.53 1.87
N ARG A 146 -7.81 0.58 0.98
CA ARG A 146 -8.97 -0.30 0.97
C ARG A 146 -8.71 -1.39 1.99
N TYR A 147 -9.54 -1.53 3.01
CA TYR A 147 -9.33 -2.54 4.05
C TYR A 147 -9.92 -3.90 3.65
N MET A 148 -9.44 -4.49 2.54
CA MET A 148 -9.70 -5.90 2.24
C MET A 148 -8.75 -6.75 3.07
N LEU A 149 -9.23 -7.23 4.21
CA LEU A 149 -8.43 -7.88 5.23
C LEU A 149 -8.34 -9.39 5.00
N ARG A 150 -7.70 -9.76 3.88
CA ARG A 150 -7.44 -11.17 3.57
C ARG A 150 -6.68 -11.85 4.73
N PRO A 151 -7.05 -13.09 5.10
CA PRO A 151 -6.35 -13.84 6.13
C PRO A 151 -4.85 -14.00 5.87
N LEU A 152 -4.00 -13.36 6.67
CA LEU A 152 -2.55 -13.47 6.59
C LEU A 152 -1.98 -14.03 7.91
N PRO A 153 -1.53 -15.30 7.96
CA PRO A 153 -0.88 -15.85 9.14
C PRO A 153 0.49 -15.23 9.37
N GLU A 154 0.88 -15.09 10.64
CA GLU A 154 2.27 -14.82 11.06
C GLU A 154 2.87 -13.47 10.59
N MET A 155 2.00 -12.48 10.38
CA MET A 155 2.43 -11.12 10.03
C MET A 155 3.17 -10.46 11.19
N ASN A 156 4.23 -9.72 10.86
CA ASN A 156 5.07 -9.03 11.83
C ASN A 156 5.54 -7.68 11.26
N PRO A 157 6.17 -6.80 12.06
CA PRO A 157 6.57 -5.46 11.61
C PRO A 157 7.54 -5.44 10.42
N ARG A 158 8.33 -6.51 10.24
CA ARG A 158 9.22 -6.66 9.08
C ARG A 158 8.42 -6.93 7.81
N GLU A 159 7.39 -7.78 7.86
CA GLU A 159 6.52 -8.05 6.71
C GLU A 159 5.83 -6.76 6.23
N LEU A 160 5.37 -5.92 7.16
CA LEU A 160 4.80 -4.62 6.78
C LEU A 160 5.84 -3.72 6.08
N ALA A 161 7.09 -3.72 6.55
CA ALA A 161 8.18 -2.98 5.90
C ALA A 161 8.50 -3.50 4.51
N LEU A 162 8.48 -4.83 4.32
CA LEU A 162 8.66 -5.47 3.01
C LEU A 162 7.54 -5.09 2.05
N LEU A 163 6.28 -5.19 2.48
CA LEU A 163 5.13 -4.80 1.68
C LEU A 163 5.17 -3.32 1.30
N ALA A 164 5.45 -2.43 2.25
CA ALA A 164 5.60 -1.00 1.97
C ALA A 164 6.75 -0.74 0.97
N GLY A 165 7.88 -1.42 1.14
CA GLY A 165 9.01 -1.36 0.21
C GLY A 165 8.64 -1.84 -1.20
N ASP A 166 7.84 -2.90 -1.31
CA ASP A 166 7.31 -3.40 -2.59
C ASP A 166 6.41 -2.36 -3.27
N GLN A 167 5.56 -1.67 -2.51
CA GLN A 167 4.75 -0.57 -3.05
C GLN A 167 5.62 0.58 -3.58
N VAL A 168 6.64 1.00 -2.82
CA VAL A 168 7.57 2.04 -3.26
C VAL A 168 8.36 1.61 -4.51
N LYS A 169 8.74 0.33 -4.62
CA LYS A 169 9.42 -0.20 -5.82
C LYS A 169 8.57 -0.11 -7.10
N LYS A 170 7.24 -0.03 -7.00
CA LYS A 170 6.36 0.21 -8.15
C LYS A 170 6.38 1.66 -8.58
N ILE A 171 6.42 2.57 -7.61
CA ILE A 171 6.47 4.03 -7.81
C ILE A 171 7.83 4.45 -8.38
N LEU A 172 8.91 3.84 -7.89
CA LEU A 172 10.31 4.13 -8.28
C LEU A 172 10.90 2.96 -9.10
N PRO A 173 10.42 2.68 -10.33
CA PRO A 173 10.81 1.52 -11.13
C PRO A 173 12.30 1.54 -11.50
N ARG A 174 12.94 0.38 -11.71
CA ARG A 174 14.33 0.28 -12.21
C ARG A 174 14.45 0.83 -13.62
N ARG A 175 14.65 2.15 -13.73
CA ARG A 175 14.84 2.85 -15.00
C ARG A 175 16.31 2.88 -15.37
N ARG A 176 16.59 2.86 -16.67
CA ARG A 176 17.95 3.13 -17.18
C ARG A 176 18.39 4.55 -16.86
N THR A 177 17.44 5.47 -16.78
CA THR A 177 17.62 6.90 -16.49
C THR A 177 17.66 7.23 -14.99
N ALA A 178 17.26 6.31 -14.11
CA ALA A 178 17.34 6.54 -12.67
C ALA A 178 18.81 6.72 -12.25
N LEU A 179 19.05 7.65 -11.32
CA LEU A 179 20.38 8.06 -10.87
C LEU A 179 20.92 7.13 -9.77
N GLU A 180 22.10 7.43 -9.22
CA GLU A 180 22.79 6.52 -8.30
C GLU A 180 22.07 6.40 -6.95
N ALA A 181 21.61 7.51 -6.37
CA ALA A 181 20.88 7.50 -5.11
C ALA A 181 19.56 6.71 -5.18
N GLU A 182 18.79 6.86 -6.26
CA GLU A 182 17.53 6.14 -6.46
C GLU A 182 17.77 4.62 -6.56
N TRP A 183 18.85 4.22 -7.24
CA TRP A 183 19.24 2.82 -7.32
C TRP A 183 19.75 2.27 -5.99
N ALA A 184 20.57 3.02 -5.26
CA ALA A 184 21.08 2.61 -3.96
C ALA A 184 19.93 2.34 -2.98
N PHE A 185 18.99 3.28 -2.87
CA PHE A 185 17.81 3.09 -2.02
C PHE A 185 16.98 1.89 -2.48
N ARG A 186 16.77 1.72 -3.80
CA ARG A 186 16.04 0.56 -4.29
C ARG A 186 16.74 -0.77 -4.01
N ASP A 187 18.06 -0.81 -4.10
CA ASP A 187 18.83 -2.02 -3.79
C ASP A 187 18.74 -2.36 -2.29
N GLU A 188 18.62 -1.37 -1.41
CA GLU A 188 18.31 -1.60 0.02
C GLU A 188 16.90 -2.17 0.22
N LEU A 189 15.89 -1.66 -0.49
CA LEU A 189 14.52 -2.22 -0.47
C LEU A 189 14.51 -3.67 -0.94
N GLU A 190 15.29 -4.01 -1.96
CA GLU A 190 15.37 -5.37 -2.49
C GLU A 190 16.07 -6.34 -1.54
N GLN A 191 17.04 -5.86 -0.76
CA GLN A 191 17.72 -6.67 0.25
C GLN A 191 16.84 -6.95 1.49
N GLY A 192 15.73 -6.22 1.67
CA GLY A 192 14.78 -6.47 2.76
C GLY A 192 15.39 -6.29 4.15
N LEU A 193 16.27 -5.30 4.30
CA LEU A 193 17.07 -5.05 5.52
C LEU A 193 16.29 -4.32 6.63
N PHE A 194 15.14 -3.75 6.31
CA PHE A 194 14.37 -2.94 7.26
C PHE A 194 13.54 -3.84 8.19
N HIS A 195 13.78 -3.70 9.50
CA HIS A 195 13.09 -4.48 10.53
C HIS A 195 11.69 -3.95 10.86
N SER A 196 11.38 -2.71 10.46
CA SER A 196 10.09 -2.06 10.67
C SER A 196 9.87 -0.94 9.66
N VAL A 197 8.62 -0.52 9.50
CA VAL A 197 8.28 0.64 8.65
C VAL A 197 8.92 1.93 9.17
N VAL A 198 9.09 2.07 10.48
CA VAL A 198 9.75 3.24 11.08
C VAL A 198 11.19 3.36 10.59
N ALA A 199 11.94 2.24 10.59
CA ALA A 199 13.30 2.21 10.08
C ALA A 199 13.35 2.50 8.57
N LEU A 200 12.40 1.93 7.81
CA LEU A 200 12.26 2.20 6.38
C LEU A 200 11.97 3.68 6.11
N TYR A 201 11.04 4.30 6.82
CA TYR A 201 10.68 5.70 6.65
C TYR A 201 11.84 6.63 7.03
N ALA A 202 12.54 6.36 8.13
CA ALA A 202 13.72 7.13 8.51
C ALA A 202 14.79 7.12 7.41
N ARG A 203 15.08 5.94 6.85
CA ARG A 203 16.01 5.80 5.73
C ARG A 203 15.50 6.49 4.46
N TRP A 204 14.20 6.41 4.19
CA TRP A 204 13.58 7.12 3.07
C TRP A 204 13.80 8.63 3.14
N ARG A 205 13.68 9.26 4.31
CA ARG A 205 13.89 10.72 4.45
C ARG A 205 15.29 11.16 4.06
N GLU A 206 16.29 10.31 4.27
CA GLU A 206 17.66 10.55 3.79
C GLU A 206 17.76 10.30 2.29
N ALA A 207 17.28 9.15 1.82
CA ALA A 207 17.31 8.78 0.41
C ALA A 207 16.58 9.80 -0.48
N GLN A 208 15.44 10.32 -0.04
CA GLN A 208 14.67 11.31 -0.78
C GLN A 208 15.49 12.59 -1.01
N ARG A 209 16.24 13.06 0.00
CA ARG A 209 17.11 14.23 -0.14
C ARG A 209 18.24 13.97 -1.14
N ASP A 210 18.88 12.80 -1.04
CA ASP A 210 19.96 12.41 -1.95
C ASP A 210 19.46 12.29 -3.40
N ILE A 211 18.28 11.68 -3.59
CA ILE A 211 17.65 11.56 -4.90
C ILE A 211 17.30 12.93 -5.45
N TRP A 212 16.68 13.79 -4.63
CA TRP A 212 16.31 15.15 -5.02
C TRP A 212 17.52 15.94 -5.51
N GLN A 213 18.58 15.99 -4.69
CA GLN A 213 19.80 16.72 -5.03
C GLN A 213 20.43 16.20 -6.33
N GLN A 214 20.54 14.88 -6.49
CA GLN A 214 21.09 14.30 -7.73
C GLN A 214 20.24 14.62 -8.96
N GLN A 215 18.91 14.63 -8.82
CA GLN A 215 18.02 14.97 -9.92
C GLN A 215 18.13 16.46 -10.29
N GLU A 216 18.18 17.37 -9.32
CA GLU A 216 18.40 18.80 -9.59
C GLU A 216 19.75 19.06 -10.27
N GLU A 217 20.82 18.44 -9.79
CA GLU A 217 22.15 18.52 -10.43
C GLU A 217 22.15 17.92 -11.85
N PHE A 218 21.33 16.91 -12.09
CA PHE A 218 21.17 16.31 -13.41
C PHE A 218 20.36 17.20 -14.36
N GLU A 219 19.31 17.85 -13.86
CA GLU A 219 18.50 18.81 -14.62
C GLU A 219 19.26 20.14 -14.88
N ALA A 220 20.17 20.56 -14.01
CA ALA A 220 21.01 21.73 -14.27
C ALA A 220 22.01 21.52 -15.43
N LYS A 221 22.30 20.28 -15.81
CA LYS A 221 23.27 19.95 -16.87
C LYS A 221 22.69 20.15 -18.27
N ASN A 222 23.57 20.53 -19.21
CA ASN A 222 23.29 20.56 -20.64
C ASN A 222 23.02 19.14 -21.20
N LEU A 223 22.31 19.05 -22.32
CA LEU A 223 21.89 17.76 -22.93
C LEU A 223 23.05 16.78 -23.16
N VAL A 224 24.21 17.27 -23.64
CA VAL A 224 25.41 16.45 -23.86
C VAL A 224 25.95 15.88 -22.54
N SER A 225 26.06 16.71 -21.51
CA SER A 225 26.50 16.29 -20.18
C SER A 225 25.52 15.32 -19.50
N ARG A 226 24.21 15.47 -19.74
CA ARG A 226 23.20 14.50 -19.28
C ARG A 226 23.41 13.14 -19.95
N GLY A 227 23.58 13.13 -21.27
CA GLY A 227 23.87 11.91 -22.03
C GLY A 227 25.13 11.18 -21.53
N LEU A 228 26.23 11.91 -21.32
CA LEU A 228 27.47 11.35 -20.76
C LEU A 228 27.30 10.81 -19.33
N THR A 229 26.52 11.50 -18.50
CA THR A 229 26.23 11.05 -17.13
C THR A 229 25.47 9.73 -17.15
N LEU A 230 24.40 9.63 -17.95
CA LEU A 230 23.63 8.39 -18.11
C LEU A 230 24.49 7.26 -18.69
N LEU A 231 25.38 7.56 -19.64
CA LEU A 231 26.27 6.58 -20.24
C LEU A 231 27.30 6.05 -19.24
N LYS A 232 27.89 6.93 -18.42
CA LYS A 232 28.78 6.53 -17.31
C LYS A 232 28.07 5.62 -16.30
N ILE A 233 26.86 6.00 -15.90
CA ILE A 233 26.03 5.22 -15.00
C ILE A 233 25.72 3.84 -15.61
N TRP A 234 25.35 3.80 -16.89
CA TRP A 234 25.07 2.55 -17.60
C TRP A 234 26.30 1.63 -17.68
N LEU A 235 27.48 2.18 -17.99
CA LEU A 235 28.74 1.43 -18.02
C LEU A 235 29.13 0.87 -16.64
N LYS A 236 29.05 1.70 -15.58
CA LYS A 236 29.33 1.27 -14.20
C LYS A 236 28.43 0.08 -13.84
N ARG A 237 27.13 0.18 -14.14
CA ARG A 237 26.13 -0.88 -13.90
C ARG A 237 26.41 -2.16 -14.69
N TRP A 238 26.81 -2.03 -15.97
CA TRP A 238 27.15 -3.19 -16.79
C TRP A 238 28.35 -3.95 -16.20
N LYS A 239 29.35 -3.23 -15.69
CA LYS A 239 30.51 -3.83 -15.00
C LYS A 239 30.10 -4.56 -13.71
N THR A 240 29.33 -3.93 -12.83
CA THR A 240 28.89 -4.55 -11.56
C THR A 240 28.00 -5.79 -11.77
N ARG A 241 27.17 -5.81 -12.82
CA ARG A 241 26.38 -7.00 -13.18
C ARG A 241 27.25 -8.16 -13.66
N ARG A 242 28.36 -7.86 -14.35
CA ARG A 242 29.31 -8.85 -14.85
C ARG A 242 30.14 -9.49 -13.74
N GLU A 243 30.38 -8.76 -12.65
CA GLU A 243 31.12 -9.23 -11.47
C GLU A 243 30.27 -10.07 -10.51
N ARG A 244 28.94 -10.07 -10.65
CA ARG A 244 27.99 -10.88 -9.84
C ARG A 244 27.54 -12.18 -10.53
N LEU A 245 28.00 -12.44 -11.76
CA LEU A 245 27.76 -13.66 -12.55
C LEU A 245 29.04 -14.50 -12.54
#